data_AF-A0A3P1T4N5-F1
#
_entry.id   AF-A0A3P1T4N5-F1
#
_cell.length_a   1.000
_cell.length_b   1.000
_cell.length_c   1.000
_cell.angle_alpha   90.00
_cell.angle_beta   90.00
_cell.angle_gamma   90.00
#
_symmetry.space_group_name_H-M   'P 1'
#
loop_
_entity.id
_entity.type
_entity.pdbx_description
1 polymer ?
#
loop_
_entity_poly.entity_id
_entity_poly.type
_entity_poly.pdbx_seq_one_letter_code
_entity_poly.pdbx_strand_id
1 'polypeptide(L)'
;MSNEQKQYRWGRSRFGGVPTMRIAIPVGVVLGMAYGVGHVVVNNPDGPLKWVAGLIYGMFLAPLVVALVAVLVVDRSTVKGAVKRPEVSIENHWYGRAATVAFHVTLVVVGAASLVATWAGHVVISQVLVGVLVVLGGSFGVAYLFQKARS
;
A
#
# COMPACT_ATOMS: atom_id res chain seq x y z
N MET A 1 41.31 3.24 4.79
CA MET A 1 40.24 3.85 5.61
C MET A 1 38.91 3.30 5.12
N SER A 2 38.34 2.34 5.85
CA SER A 2 37.01 1.80 5.51
C SER A 2 35.98 2.91 5.71
N ASN A 3 35.37 3.36 4.62
CA ASN A 3 34.21 4.25 4.70
C ASN A 3 33.12 3.52 5.49
N GLU A 4 32.96 3.84 6.78
CA GLU A 4 31.80 3.42 7.56
C GLU A 4 30.56 4.06 6.93
N GLN A 5 29.99 3.34 5.97
CA GLN A 5 28.72 3.69 5.34
C GLN A 5 27.67 3.75 6.45
N LYS A 6 27.33 4.96 6.93
CA LYS A 6 26.32 5.20 7.96
C LYS A 6 25.10 4.33 7.68
N GLN A 7 24.90 3.31 8.52
CA GLN A 7 23.79 2.38 8.39
C GLN A 7 22.51 3.07 8.88
N TYR A 8 21.55 3.23 7.98
CA TYR A 8 20.25 3.81 8.32
C TYR A 8 19.28 2.70 8.74
N ARG A 9 18.60 2.88 9.88
CA ARG A 9 17.64 1.90 10.43
C ARG A 9 16.55 1.50 9.43
N TRP A 10 16.14 2.43 8.57
CA TRP A 10 15.08 2.28 7.58
C TRP A 10 15.59 2.07 6.14
N GLY A 11 16.87 1.70 6.00
CA GLY A 11 17.51 1.49 4.71
C GLY A 11 17.72 2.78 3.89
N ARG A 12 18.10 2.58 2.64
CA ARG A 12 18.30 3.60 1.60
C ARG A 12 17.33 3.37 0.46
N SER A 13 17.07 4.42 -0.32
CA SER A 13 16.24 4.35 -1.51
C SER A 13 16.95 3.61 -2.64
N ARG A 14 16.17 2.88 -3.45
CA ARG A 14 16.64 2.33 -4.73
C ARG A 14 17.02 3.41 -5.75
N PHE A 15 16.51 4.64 -5.56
CA PHE A 15 16.79 5.80 -6.40
C PHE A 15 17.90 6.63 -5.75
N GLY A 16 19.14 6.43 -6.19
CA GLY A 16 20.28 7.26 -5.77
C GLY A 16 20.85 6.99 -4.38
N GLY A 17 20.41 5.94 -3.67
CA GLY A 17 21.02 5.52 -2.40
C GLY A 17 20.87 6.50 -1.24
N VAL A 18 19.94 7.46 -1.32
CA VAL A 18 19.66 8.41 -0.24
C VAL A 18 18.83 7.74 0.87
N PRO A 19 18.85 8.22 2.12
CA PRO A 19 18.02 7.64 3.18
C PRO A 19 16.53 7.62 2.81
N THR A 20 15.86 6.47 2.92
CA THR A 20 14.47 6.27 2.48
C THR A 20 13.51 7.34 3.00
N MET A 21 13.65 7.67 4.30
CA MET A 21 12.76 8.64 4.96
C MET A 21 12.89 10.07 4.41
N ARG A 22 14.02 10.43 3.77
CA ARG A 22 14.15 11.74 3.12
C ARG A 22 13.24 11.90 1.90
N ILE A 23 12.86 10.80 1.27
CA ILE A 23 11.91 10.79 0.15
C ILE A 23 10.50 10.51 0.68
N ALA A 24 10.36 9.50 1.54
CA ALA A 24 9.06 9.01 1.97
C ALA A 24 8.25 10.05 2.75
N ILE A 25 8.90 10.80 3.65
CA ILE A 25 8.23 11.82 4.47
C ILE A 25 7.63 12.94 3.60
N PRO A 26 8.42 13.69 2.80
CA PRO A 26 7.86 14.80 2.04
C PRO A 26 6.82 14.34 1.02
N VAL A 27 7.10 13.27 0.28
CA VAL A 27 6.17 12.75 -0.73
C VAL A 27 4.88 12.25 -0.07
N GLY A 28 5.00 11.47 1.01
CA GLY A 28 3.83 10.93 1.71
C GLY A 28 2.98 12.00 2.38
N VAL A 29 3.59 13.03 2.98
CA VAL A 29 2.86 14.16 3.56
C VAL A 29 2.14 14.95 2.48
N VAL A 30 2.81 15.28 1.36
CA VAL A 30 2.18 16.04 0.27
C VAL A 30 0.99 15.28 -0.31
N LEU A 31 1.16 13.98 -0.59
CA LEU A 31 0.09 13.14 -1.12
C LEU A 31 -1.08 12.97 -0.13
N GLY A 32 -0.78 12.75 1.15
CA GLY A 32 -1.80 12.62 2.20
C GLY A 32 -2.61 13.91 2.39
N MET A 33 -1.94 15.06 2.41
CA MET A 33 -2.59 16.38 2.53
C MET A 33 -3.42 16.71 1.29
N ALA A 34 -2.87 16.48 0.09
CA ALA A 34 -3.58 16.72 -1.16
C ALA A 34 -4.86 15.87 -1.25
N TYR A 35 -4.79 14.59 -0.89
CA TYR A 35 -5.96 13.72 -0.84
C TYR A 35 -6.97 14.18 0.19
N GLY A 36 -6.55 14.48 1.42
CA GLY A 36 -7.47 14.88 2.50
C GLY A 36 -8.23 16.17 2.18
N VAL A 37 -7.53 17.17 1.65
CA VAL A 37 -8.15 18.42 1.19
C VAL A 37 -9.07 18.17 0.00
N GLY A 38 -8.61 17.45 -1.02
CA GLY A 38 -9.43 17.14 -2.19
C GLY A 38 -10.73 16.41 -1.82
N HIS A 39 -10.64 15.40 -0.95
CA HIS A 39 -11.79 14.63 -0.49
C HIS A 39 -12.83 15.51 0.21
N VAL A 40 -12.40 16.39 1.13
CA VAL A 40 -13.35 17.24 1.87
C VAL A 40 -13.94 18.34 0.98
N VAL A 41 -13.15 18.95 0.10
CA VAL A 41 -13.65 20.01 -0.80
C VAL A 41 -14.66 19.46 -1.82
N VAL A 42 -14.45 18.26 -2.33
CA VAL A 42 -15.37 17.62 -3.30
C VAL A 42 -16.68 17.19 -2.62
N ASN A 43 -16.61 16.64 -1.41
CA ASN A 43 -17.79 16.09 -0.74
C ASN A 43 -18.53 17.09 0.17
N ASN A 44 -17.92 18.23 0.49
CA ASN A 44 -18.53 19.30 1.28
C ASN A 44 -18.16 20.69 0.74
N PRO A 45 -18.66 21.06 -0.46
CA PRO A 45 -18.24 22.27 -1.16
C PRO A 45 -18.65 23.55 -0.41
N ASP A 46 -19.78 23.56 0.29
CA ASP A 46 -20.29 24.76 0.98
C ASP A 46 -20.00 24.76 2.49
N GLY A 47 -19.26 23.74 2.97
CA GLY A 47 -18.95 23.58 4.38
C GLY A 47 -18.06 24.70 4.93
N PRO A 48 -18.41 25.30 6.08
CA PRO A 48 -17.52 26.23 6.75
C PRO A 48 -16.22 25.52 7.13
N LEU A 49 -15.07 26.21 6.98
CA LEU A 49 -13.74 25.69 7.33
C LEU A 49 -13.35 24.36 6.63
N LYS A 50 -13.95 24.03 5.48
CA LYS A 50 -13.65 22.79 4.70
C LYS A 50 -12.16 22.52 4.47
N TRP A 51 -11.36 23.56 4.25
CA TRP A 51 -9.91 23.45 4.10
C TRP A 51 -9.23 22.94 5.37
N VAL A 52 -9.67 23.40 6.55
CA VAL A 52 -9.15 22.96 7.86
C VAL A 52 -9.53 21.50 8.11
N ALA A 53 -10.78 21.12 7.86
CA ALA A 53 -11.22 19.74 7.98
C ALA A 53 -10.43 18.80 7.04
N GLY A 54 -10.16 19.25 5.80
CA GLY A 54 -9.32 18.54 4.85
C GLY A 54 -7.87 18.35 5.31
N LEU A 55 -7.28 19.38 5.93
CA LEU A 55 -5.93 19.30 6.51
C LEU A 55 -5.87 18.33 7.70
N ILE A 56 -6.88 18.34 8.58
CA ILE A 56 -6.98 17.39 9.69
C ILE A 56 -7.04 15.97 9.14
N TYR A 57 -7.93 15.72 8.17
CA TYR A 57 -8.04 14.41 7.54
C TYR A 57 -6.73 13.97 6.88
N GLY A 58 -6.09 14.86 6.13
CA GLY A 58 -4.80 14.61 5.49
C GLY A 58 -3.68 14.33 6.51
N MET A 59 -3.69 14.97 7.68
CA MET A 59 -2.73 14.74 8.76
C MET A 59 -2.83 13.33 9.33
N PHE A 60 -4.04 12.81 9.51
CA PHE A 60 -4.25 11.42 9.95
C PHE A 60 -3.88 10.40 8.88
N LEU A 61 -4.07 10.74 7.61
CA LEU A 61 -3.72 9.88 6.49
C LEU A 61 -2.22 9.88 6.18
N ALA A 62 -1.51 10.99 6.44
CA ALA A 62 -0.13 11.17 6.06
C ALA A 62 0.83 10.06 6.56
N PRO A 63 0.79 9.58 7.81
CA PRO A 63 1.67 8.51 8.27
C PRO A 63 1.50 7.20 7.46
N LEU A 64 0.27 6.86 7.06
CA LEU A 64 -0.03 5.68 6.24
C LEU A 64 0.58 5.82 4.85
N VAL A 65 0.42 6.98 4.22
CA VAL A 65 0.97 7.26 2.89
C VAL A 65 2.49 7.33 2.93
N VAL A 66 3.08 7.91 3.98
CA VAL A 66 4.54 7.91 4.20
C VAL A 66 5.06 6.48 4.31
N ALA A 67 4.40 5.62 5.09
CA ALA A 67 4.77 4.21 5.18
C ALA A 67 4.69 3.50 3.82
N LEU A 68 3.63 3.76 3.05
CA LEU A 68 3.48 3.20 1.70
C LEU A 68 4.61 3.65 0.76
N VAL A 69 4.90 4.96 0.71
CA VAL A 69 6.01 5.49 -0.11
C VAL A 69 7.35 4.92 0.35
N ALA A 70 7.56 4.76 1.66
CA ALA A 70 8.78 4.15 2.19
C ALA A 70 8.95 2.72 1.66
N VAL A 71 7.90 1.90 1.68
CA VAL A 71 7.94 0.52 1.16
C VAL A 71 8.20 0.48 -0.35
N LEU A 72 7.65 1.43 -1.11
CA LEU A 72 7.83 1.49 -2.56
C LEU A 72 9.24 1.93 -2.97
N VAL A 73 9.88 2.79 -2.18
CA VAL A 73 11.17 3.41 -2.52
C VAL A 73 12.36 2.69 -1.88
N VAL A 74 12.17 2.03 -0.73
CA VAL A 74 13.27 1.39 0.01
C VAL A 74 13.92 0.27 -0.79
N ASP A 75 15.25 0.27 -0.79
CA ASP A 75 16.05 -0.88 -1.18
C ASP A 75 16.15 -1.84 0.01
N ARG A 76 15.42 -2.94 -0.07
CA ARG A 76 15.36 -3.98 0.96
C ARG A 76 16.74 -4.52 1.34
N SER A 77 17.70 -4.56 0.42
CA SER A 77 19.06 -5.07 0.70
C SER A 77 19.83 -4.23 1.71
N THR A 78 19.44 -2.96 1.85
CA THR A 78 20.08 -1.99 2.74
C THR A 78 19.40 -1.88 4.11
N VAL A 79 18.28 -2.58 4.31
CA VAL A 79 17.52 -2.57 5.57
C VAL A 79 18.18 -3.48 6.59
N LYS A 80 18.48 -2.95 7.77
CA LYS A 80 19.10 -3.70 8.87
C LYS A 80 18.18 -4.87 9.28
N GLY A 81 18.72 -6.09 9.27
CA GLY A 81 17.97 -7.30 9.65
C GLY A 81 17.14 -7.93 8.52
N ALA A 82 17.23 -7.42 7.29
CA ALA A 82 16.60 -8.10 6.15
C ALA A 82 17.27 -9.45 5.90
N VAL A 83 16.47 -10.52 5.91
CA VAL A 83 16.90 -11.88 5.52
C VAL A 83 17.41 -11.82 4.08
N LYS A 84 18.65 -12.26 3.85
CA LYS A 84 19.33 -12.16 2.54
C LYS A 84 18.74 -13.05 1.44
N ARG A 85 18.08 -14.16 1.82
CA ARG A 85 17.45 -15.15 0.92
C ARG A 85 16.14 -15.69 1.50
N PRO A 86 15.07 -14.88 1.55
CA PRO A 86 13.78 -15.33 2.09
C PRO A 86 13.20 -16.52 1.31
N GLU A 87 13.48 -16.63 0.02
CA GLU A 87 12.97 -17.67 -0.89
C GLU A 87 13.40 -19.10 -0.54
N VAL A 88 14.52 -19.27 0.18
CA VAL A 88 15.03 -20.59 0.60
C VAL A 88 14.44 -21.02 1.95
N SER A 89 13.72 -20.13 2.65
CA SER A 89 13.11 -20.46 3.94
C SER A 89 11.87 -21.33 3.77
N ILE A 90 11.77 -22.38 4.61
CA ILE A 90 10.57 -23.22 4.73
C ILE A 90 9.35 -22.37 5.09
N GLU A 91 9.53 -21.32 5.90
CA GLU A 91 8.48 -20.37 6.25
C GLU A 91 7.94 -19.63 5.03
N ASN A 92 8.80 -19.27 4.08
CA ASN A 92 8.38 -18.59 2.86
C ASN A 92 7.58 -19.53 1.94
N HIS A 93 7.87 -20.84 1.97
CA HIS A 93 7.05 -21.84 1.28
C HIS A 93 5.66 -21.97 1.91
N TRP A 94 5.57 -22.07 3.24
CA TRP A 94 4.28 -22.09 3.95
C TRP A 94 3.51 -20.78 3.75
N TYR A 95 4.17 -19.63 3.83
CA TYR A 95 3.57 -18.33 3.56
C TYR A 95 3.05 -18.23 2.13
N GLY A 96 3.83 -18.63 1.13
CA GLY A 96 3.41 -18.60 -0.27
C GLY A 96 2.18 -19.47 -0.53
N ARG A 97 2.12 -20.67 0.07
CA ARG A 97 0.94 -21.54 0.00
C ARG A 97 -0.26 -20.93 0.72
N ALA A 98 -0.08 -20.40 1.92
CA ALA A 98 -1.14 -19.74 2.69
C ALA A 98 -1.68 -18.49 1.97
N ALA A 99 -0.81 -17.65 1.43
CA ALA A 99 -1.18 -16.47 0.67
C ALA A 99 -1.94 -16.83 -0.61
N THR A 100 -1.55 -17.90 -1.30
CA THR A 100 -2.27 -18.41 -2.48
C THR A 100 -3.67 -18.88 -2.10
N VAL A 101 -3.81 -19.68 -1.04
CA VAL A 101 -5.12 -20.15 -0.57
C VAL A 101 -5.97 -18.97 -0.12
N ALA A 102 -5.42 -18.07 0.71
CA ALA A 102 -6.12 -16.89 1.19
C ALA A 102 -6.62 -16.01 0.03
N PHE A 103 -5.79 -15.77 -1.00
CA PHE A 103 -6.19 -15.02 -2.18
C PHE A 103 -7.44 -15.60 -2.85
N HIS A 104 -7.45 -16.90 -3.14
CA HIS A 104 -8.59 -17.55 -3.80
C HIS A 104 -9.83 -17.59 -2.89
N VAL A 105 -9.65 -17.86 -1.59
CA VAL A 105 -10.74 -17.83 -0.61
C VAL A 105 -11.35 -16.44 -0.53
N THR A 106 -10.53 -15.38 -0.43
CA THR A 106 -11.01 -13.99 -0.45
C THR A 106 -11.77 -13.69 -1.73
N LEU A 107 -11.29 -14.13 -2.89
CA LEU A 107 -11.95 -13.92 -4.18
C LEU A 107 -13.36 -14.54 -4.19
N VAL A 108 -13.48 -15.78 -3.73
CA VAL A 108 -14.77 -16.50 -3.64
C VAL A 108 -15.70 -15.85 -2.61
N VAL A 109 -15.21 -15.59 -1.39
CA VAL A 109 -16.02 -15.07 -0.29
C VAL A 109 -16.51 -13.64 -0.59
N VAL A 110 -15.64 -12.76 -1.06
CA VAL A 110 -15.99 -11.37 -1.40
C VAL A 110 -16.93 -11.34 -2.62
N GLY A 111 -16.70 -12.19 -3.62
CA GLY A 111 -17.60 -12.32 -4.78
C GLY A 111 -19.00 -12.80 -4.39
N ALA A 112 -19.09 -13.85 -3.58
CA ALA A 112 -20.37 -14.34 -3.07
C ALA A 112 -21.08 -13.29 -2.20
N ALA A 113 -20.35 -12.62 -1.31
CA ALA A 113 -20.89 -11.55 -0.48
C ALA A 113 -21.42 -10.37 -1.32
N SER A 114 -20.73 -10.01 -2.42
CA SER A 114 -21.19 -8.97 -3.35
C SER A 114 -22.50 -9.36 -4.04
N LEU A 115 -22.64 -10.63 -4.47
CA LEU A 115 -23.89 -11.13 -5.05
C LEU A 115 -25.04 -11.08 -4.04
N VAL A 116 -24.81 -11.56 -2.81
CA VAL A 116 -25.81 -11.53 -1.73
C VAL A 116 -26.21 -10.09 -1.40
N ALA A 117 -25.26 -9.18 -1.29
CA ALA A 117 -25.53 -7.76 -1.05
C ALA A 117 -26.38 -7.14 -2.16
N THR A 118 -26.11 -7.49 -3.42
CA THR A 118 -26.91 -7.03 -4.57
C THR A 118 -28.34 -7.56 -4.48
N TRP A 119 -28.51 -8.85 -4.21
CA TRP A 119 -29.81 -9.50 -4.10
C TRP A 119 -30.64 -8.95 -2.93
N ALA A 120 -30.00 -8.61 -1.81
CA ALA A 120 -30.61 -7.97 -0.66
C ALA A 120 -30.87 -6.46 -0.83
N GLY A 121 -30.59 -5.88 -2.00
CA GLY A 121 -30.79 -4.45 -2.28
C GLY A 121 -29.72 -3.52 -1.71
N HIS A 122 -28.64 -4.05 -1.14
CA HIS A 122 -27.52 -3.28 -0.60
C HIS A 122 -26.48 -2.95 -1.68
N VAL A 123 -26.87 -2.10 -2.64
CA VAL A 123 -26.06 -1.75 -3.82
C VAL A 123 -24.69 -1.17 -3.45
N VAL A 124 -24.61 -0.27 -2.47
CA VAL A 124 -23.34 0.36 -2.06
C VAL A 124 -22.36 -0.67 -1.50
N ILE A 125 -22.83 -1.61 -0.67
CA ILE A 125 -21.99 -2.68 -0.10
C ILE A 125 -21.46 -3.56 -1.22
N SER A 126 -22.32 -3.94 -2.17
CA SER A 126 -21.91 -4.73 -3.33
C SER A 126 -20.81 -4.03 -4.14
N GLN A 127 -20.99 -2.74 -4.46
CA GLN A 127 -20.00 -1.96 -5.20
C GLN A 127 -18.65 -1.87 -4.49
N VAL A 128 -18.64 -1.69 -3.16
CA VAL A 128 -17.41 -1.71 -2.36
C VAL A 128 -16.71 -3.06 -2.45
N LEU A 129 -17.45 -4.17 -2.34
CA LEU A 129 -16.88 -5.52 -2.45
C LEU A 129 -16.34 -5.81 -3.86
N VAL A 130 -17.01 -5.35 -4.92
CA VAL A 130 -16.48 -5.40 -6.29
C VAL A 130 -15.19 -4.57 -6.39
N GLY A 131 -15.14 -3.39 -5.80
CA GLY A 131 -13.92 -2.58 -5.73
C GLY A 131 -12.75 -3.32 -5.08
N VAL A 132 -13.01 -4.05 -4.00
CA VAL A 132 -11.99 -4.91 -3.35
C VAL A 132 -11.49 -5.99 -4.31
N LEU A 133 -12.38 -6.65 -5.07
CA LEU A 133 -11.97 -7.66 -6.06
C LEU A 133 -11.12 -7.07 -7.18
N VAL A 134 -11.44 -5.86 -7.66
CA VAL A 134 -10.65 -5.16 -8.69
C VAL A 134 -9.25 -4.85 -8.17
N VAL A 135 -9.12 -4.36 -6.93
CA VAL A 135 -7.81 -4.09 -6.32
C VAL A 135 -7.02 -5.39 -6.10
N LEU A 136 -7.69 -6.44 -5.63
CA LEU A 136 -7.08 -7.76 -5.41
C LEU A 136 -6.55 -8.35 -6.73
N GLY A 137 -7.38 -8.40 -7.77
CA GLY A 137 -6.99 -8.90 -9.10
C GLY A 137 -5.95 -8.01 -9.79
N GLY A 138 -6.09 -6.68 -9.68
CA GLY A 138 -5.15 -5.73 -10.26
C GLY A 138 -3.76 -5.81 -9.62
N SER A 139 -3.69 -5.88 -8.29
CA SER A 139 -2.41 -6.05 -7.57
C SER A 139 -1.73 -7.38 -7.90
N PHE A 140 -2.49 -8.48 -7.98
CA PHE A 140 -1.97 -9.77 -8.43
C PHE A 140 -1.45 -9.70 -9.88
N GLY A 141 -2.22 -9.10 -10.79
CA GLY A 141 -1.84 -8.94 -12.19
C GLY A 141 -0.54 -8.14 -12.36
N VAL A 142 -0.44 -7.00 -11.68
CA VAL A 142 0.79 -6.18 -11.67
C VAL A 142 1.97 -6.98 -11.12
N ALA A 143 1.80 -7.65 -9.97
CA ALA A 143 2.86 -8.46 -9.37
C ALA A 143 3.30 -9.61 -10.30
N TYR A 144 2.35 -10.28 -10.96
CA TYR A 144 2.60 -11.34 -11.92
C TYR A 144 3.38 -10.83 -13.14
N LEU A 145 2.97 -9.69 -13.72
CA LEU A 145 3.67 -9.09 -14.86
C LEU A 145 5.10 -8.66 -14.49
N PHE A 146 5.30 -8.10 -13.29
CA PHE A 146 6.63 -7.75 -12.80
C PHE A 146 7.53 -8.98 -12.61
N GLN A 147 6.99 -10.09 -12.12
CA GLN A 147 7.75 -11.33 -11.98
C GLN A 147 8.05 -11.93 -13.35
N LYS A 148 7.06 -11.97 -14.25
CA LYS A 148 7.22 -12.45 -15.62
C LYS A 148 8.28 -11.65 -16.40
N ALA A 149 8.38 -10.34 -16.16
CA ALA A 149 9.40 -9.49 -16.80
C ALA A 149 10.82 -9.66 -16.22
N ARG A 150 10.96 -10.31 -15.07
CA ARG A 150 12.25 -10.55 -14.38
C ARG A 150 12.77 -11.98 -14.52
N SER A 151 11.93 -12.91 -14.98
CA SER A 151 12.27 -14.30 -15.30
C SER A 151 12.76 -14.42 -16.74
#